data_AF-A0A941VYM0-F1
#
_entry.id   AF-A0A941VYM0-F1
#
_cell.length_a   1.000
_cell.length_b   1.000
_cell.length_c   1.000
_cell.angle_alpha   90.00
_cell.angle_beta   90.00
_cell.angle_gamma   90.00
#
_symmetry.space_group_name_H-M   'P 1'
#
loop_
_entity.id
_entity.type
_entity.pdbx_description
1 polymer ?
#
loop_
_entity_poly.entity_id
_entity_poly.type
_entity_poly.pdbx_seq_one_letter_code
_entity_poly.pdbx_strand_id
1 'polypeptide(L)'
;MRIFEVLNIQHFVMYLFPALAFIVIFAAGLGYFYVRRRDSAEHLSRIIEKYPGGIEGRNAPFPLMLTLTIAGTVVWCLLYILLTGLLKVKI
;
A
#
# COMPACT_ATOMS: atom_id res chain seq x y z
N MET A 1 10.91 2.89 -34.64
CA MET A 1 11.82 1.79 -34.26
C MET A 1 11.62 1.51 -32.78
N ARG A 2 11.39 0.26 -32.38
CA ARG A 2 11.21 -0.12 -30.97
C ARG A 2 12.58 -0.17 -30.30
N ILE A 3 12.84 0.68 -29.31
CA ILE A 3 14.10 0.68 -28.57
C ILE A 3 14.00 -0.44 -27.53
N PHE A 4 14.45 -1.63 -27.88
CA PHE A 4 14.25 -2.86 -27.09
C PHE A 4 14.90 -2.79 -25.71
N GLU A 5 16.01 -2.08 -25.56
CA GLU A 5 16.70 -1.91 -24.27
C GLU A 5 15.88 -1.10 -23.26
N VAL A 6 15.28 0.01 -23.70
CA VAL A 6 14.41 0.86 -22.86
C VAL A 6 13.15 0.10 -22.45
N LEU A 7 12.59 -0.69 -23.36
CA LEU A 7 11.39 -1.48 -23.10
C LEU A 7 11.64 -2.56 -22.04
N ASN A 8 12.80 -3.21 -22.09
CA ASN A 8 13.14 -4.26 -21.12
C ASN A 8 13.33 -3.69 -19.70
N ILE A 9 13.96 -2.51 -19.59
CA ILE A 9 14.12 -1.78 -18.32
C ILE A 9 12.76 -1.33 -17.78
N GLN A 10 11.89 -0.81 -18.63
CA GLN A 10 10.52 -0.44 -18.23
C GLN A 10 9.75 -1.62 -17.66
N HIS A 11 9.81 -2.78 -18.31
CA HIS A 11 9.16 -4.01 -17.82
C HIS A 11 9.77 -4.47 -16.50
N PHE A 12 11.10 -4.50 -16.39
CA PHE A 12 11.77 -4.89 -15.15
C PHE A 12 11.36 -4.03 -13.96
N VAL A 13 11.38 -2.69 -14.11
CA VAL A 13 10.97 -1.76 -13.05
C VAL A 13 9.47 -1.87 -12.75
N MET A 14 8.65 -2.07 -13.79
CA MET A 14 7.21 -2.26 -13.66
C MET A 14 6.86 -3.51 -12.84
N TYR A 15 7.63 -4.60 -12.93
CA TYR A 15 7.35 -5.84 -12.19
C TYR A 15 8.07 -5.94 -10.84
N LEU A 16 9.28 -5.40 -10.72
CA LEU A 16 10.07 -5.49 -9.49
C LEU A 16 9.39 -4.79 -8.31
N PHE A 17 8.84 -3.60 -8.54
CA PHE A 17 8.28 -2.80 -7.46
C PHE A 17 6.95 -3.32 -6.90
N PRO A 18 5.95 -3.71 -7.72
CA PRO A 18 4.73 -4.32 -7.21
C PRO A 18 5.01 -5.60 -6.43
N ALA A 19 6.02 -6.39 -6.84
CA ALA A 19 6.45 -7.57 -6.11
C ALA A 19 7.02 -7.22 -4.72
N LEU A 20 7.90 -6.22 -4.63
CA LEU A 20 8.45 -5.76 -3.35
C LEU A 20 7.37 -5.14 -2.45
N ALA A 21 6.48 -4.32 -3.01
CA ALA A 21 5.37 -3.73 -2.28
C ALA A 21 4.43 -4.82 -1.73
N PHE A 22 4.11 -5.83 -2.52
CA PHE A 22 3.34 -6.99 -2.08
C PHE A 22 4.01 -7.71 -0.91
N ILE A 23 5.31 -7.99 -0.99
CA ILE A 23 6.06 -8.64 0.09
C ILE A 23 5.99 -7.82 1.38
N VAL A 24 6.18 -6.50 1.30
CA VAL A 24 6.13 -5.60 2.47
C VAL A 24 4.73 -5.57 3.09
N ILE A 25 3.68 -5.42 2.26
CA ILE A 25 2.29 -5.40 2.73
C ILE A 25 1.92 -6.76 3.33
N PHE A 26 2.31 -7.86 2.69
CA PHE A 26 2.04 -9.22 3.16
C PHE A 26 2.75 -9.52 4.50
N ALA A 27 4.02 -9.16 4.62
CA ALA A 27 4.79 -9.31 5.87
C ALA A 27 4.21 -8.43 7.00
N ALA A 28 3.86 -7.18 6.70
CA ALA A 28 3.21 -6.28 7.66
C ALA A 28 1.83 -6.81 8.09
N GLY A 29 1.08 -7.43 7.17
CA GLY A 29 -0.18 -8.10 7.45
C GLY A 29 -0.06 -9.26 8.42
N LEU A 30 0.90 -10.14 8.16
CA LEU A 30 1.19 -11.28 9.03
C LEU A 30 1.62 -10.81 10.43
N GLY A 31 2.52 -9.81 10.49
CA GLY A 31 2.96 -9.22 11.76
C GLY A 31 1.82 -8.54 12.52
N TYR A 32 0.96 -7.81 11.82
CA TYR A 32 -0.18 -7.11 12.42
C TYR A 32 -1.24 -8.09 12.96
N PHE A 33 -1.54 -9.16 12.22
CA PHE A 33 -2.43 -10.23 12.68
C PHE A 33 -1.90 -10.92 13.93
N TYR A 34 -0.57 -11.13 14.00
CA TYR A 34 0.08 -11.74 15.15
C TYR A 34 0.05 -10.84 16.40
N VAL A 35 0.31 -9.54 16.24
CA VAL A 35 0.37 -8.56 17.35
C VAL A 35 -1.03 -8.20 17.88
N ARG A 36 -2.04 -8.06 17.02
CA ARG A 36 -3.39 -7.63 17.42
C ARG A 36 -4.18 -8.70 18.19
N ARG A 37 -3.71 -9.96 18.21
CA ARG A 37 -4.34 -11.09 18.90
C ARG A 37 -4.22 -11.02 20.43
N ARG A 38 -3.36 -10.15 20.98
CA ARG A 38 -3.03 -10.15 22.41
C ARG A 38 -3.80 -9.15 23.28
N ASP A 39 -4.34 -8.02 22.77
CA ASP A 39 -4.78 -6.95 23.69
C ASP A 39 -5.86 -5.94 23.20
N SER A 40 -6.53 -6.14 22.07
CA SER A 40 -7.27 -5.03 21.41
C SER A 40 -8.80 -5.13 21.34
N ALA A 41 -9.44 -6.04 22.07
CA ALA A 41 -10.88 -6.27 21.95
C ALA A 41 -11.75 -5.20 22.66
N GLU A 42 -11.25 -4.57 23.73
CA GLU A 42 -12.08 -3.67 24.57
C GLU A 42 -12.28 -2.25 24.03
N HIS A 43 -11.37 -1.73 23.18
CA HIS A 43 -11.47 -0.35 22.68
C HIS A 43 -12.27 -0.19 21.38
N LEU A 44 -12.57 -1.27 20.66
CA LEU A 44 -13.26 -1.23 19.35
C LEU A 44 -14.80 -1.24 19.44
N SER A 45 -15.36 -1.50 20.62
CA SER A 45 -16.80 -1.68 20.84
C SER A 45 -17.52 -0.42 21.32
N ARG A 46 -16.81 0.67 21.64
CA ARG A 46 -17.46 1.93 22.03
C ARG A 46 -18.08 2.61 20.82
N ILE A 47 -19.41 2.64 20.82
CA ILE A 47 -20.23 3.45 19.91
C ILE A 47 -20.05 4.91 20.34
N ILE A 48 -19.51 5.73 19.43
CA ILE A 48 -19.21 7.15 19.73
C ILE A 48 -20.28 8.06 19.12
N GLU A 49 -20.95 7.60 18.06
CA GLU A 49 -21.93 8.41 17.35
C GLU A 49 -23.15 7.59 16.96
N LYS A 50 -24.35 8.13 17.17
CA LYS A 50 -25.62 7.54 16.74
C LYS A 50 -26.31 8.48 15.79
N TYR A 51 -26.52 8.03 14.56
CA TYR A 51 -27.24 8.76 13.54
C TYR A 51 -28.72 8.35 13.50
N PRO A 52 -29.61 9.22 12.99
CA PRO A 52 -31.01 8.86 12.74
C PRO A 52 -31.08 7.63 11.82
N GLY A 53 -32.00 6.70 12.10
CA GLY A 53 -32.10 5.43 11.37
C GLY A 53 -31.27 4.28 11.96
N GLY A 54 -30.72 4.43 13.17
CA GLY A 54 -30.07 3.35 13.90
C GLY A 54 -28.65 3.03 13.43
N ILE A 55 -28.04 3.91 12.63
CA ILE A 55 -26.65 3.75 12.19
C ILE A 55 -25.74 4.20 13.32
N GLU A 56 -24.80 3.34 13.69
CA GLU A 56 -23.85 3.58 14.78
C GLU A 56 -22.43 3.73 14.21
N GLY A 57 -21.78 4.84 14.54
CA GLY A 57 -20.39 5.11 14.21
C GLY A 57 -19.45 4.61 15.31
N ARG A 58 -18.34 3.98 14.90
CA ARG A 58 -17.24 3.61 15.79
C ARG A 58 -15.95 4.26 15.33
N ASN A 59 -15.15 4.75 16.27
CA ASN A 59 -13.80 5.22 15.98
C ASN A 59 -12.85 4.02 15.92
N ALA A 60 -12.89 3.31 14.79
CA ALA A 60 -11.92 2.26 14.52
C ALA A 60 -10.68 2.87 13.87
N PRO A 61 -9.45 2.48 14.30
CA PRO A 61 -8.24 2.93 13.65
C PRO A 61 -8.25 2.49 12.18
N PHE A 62 -7.77 3.36 11.29
CA PHE A 62 -7.72 3.08 9.86
C PHE A 62 -6.89 1.81 9.59
N PRO A 63 -7.32 0.92 8.68
CA PRO A 63 -6.63 -0.35 8.48
C PRO A 63 -5.19 -0.14 8.03
N LEU A 64 -4.22 -0.63 8.82
CA LEU A 64 -2.78 -0.48 8.54
C LEU A 64 -2.41 -1.00 7.15
N MET A 65 -3.03 -2.11 6.73
CA MET A 65 -2.84 -2.69 5.38
C MET A 65 -3.26 -1.72 4.27
N LEU A 66 -4.35 -0.98 4.48
CA LEU A 66 -4.83 -0.01 3.51
C LEU A 66 -3.90 1.20 3.46
N THR A 67 -3.41 1.68 4.60
CA THR A 67 -2.38 2.75 4.65
C THR A 67 -1.11 2.35 3.91
N LEU A 68 -0.58 1.15 4.17
CA LEU A 68 0.63 0.65 3.52
C LEU A 68 0.44 0.47 2.01
N THR A 69 -0.73 0.00 1.59
CA THR A 69 -1.08 -0.13 0.17
C THR A 69 -1.06 1.24 -0.53
N ILE A 70 -1.71 2.23 0.07
CA ILE A 70 -1.76 3.60 -0.49
C ILE A 70 -0.35 4.19 -0.55
N ALA A 71 0.39 4.14 0.56
CA ALA A 71 1.74 4.70 0.63
C ALA A 71 2.70 4.03 -0.36
N GLY A 72 2.68 2.69 -0.43
CA GLY A 72 3.48 1.92 -1.38
C GLY A 72 3.15 2.25 -2.83
N THR A 73 1.87 2.44 -3.16
CA THR A 73 1.43 2.82 -4.51
C THR A 73 1.93 4.21 -4.89
N VAL A 74 1.84 5.19 -3.98
CA VAL A 74 2.34 6.56 -4.22
C VAL A 74 3.85 6.55 -4.46
N VAL A 75 4.61 5.88 -3.59
CA VAL A 75 6.07 5.75 -3.72
C VAL A 75 6.45 5.06 -5.04
N TRP A 76 5.73 3.99 -5.40
CA TRP A 76 5.96 3.29 -6.66
C TRP A 76 5.72 4.19 -7.88
N CYS A 77 4.59 4.90 -7.94
CA CYS A 77 4.28 5.81 -9.05
C CYS A 77 5.38 6.87 -9.23
N LEU A 78 5.85 7.48 -8.13
CA LEU A 78 6.92 8.48 -8.17
C LEU A 78 8.23 7.88 -8.70
N LEU A 79 8.63 6.72 -8.17
CA LEU A 79 9.85 6.04 -8.60
C LEU A 79 9.78 5.57 -10.05
N TYR A 80 8.62 5.07 -10.50
CA TYR A 80 8.40 4.66 -11.89
C TYR A 80 8.57 5.85 -12.85
N ILE A 81 7.99 7.01 -12.53
CA ILE A 81 8.13 8.23 -13.33
C ILE A 81 9.60 8.68 -13.35
N LEU A 82 10.25 8.77 -12.18
CA LEU A 82 11.63 9.23 -12.08
C LEU A 82 12.61 8.32 -12.81
N LEU A 83 12.53 7.01 -12.58
CA LEU A 83 13.40 6.03 -13.23
C LEU A 83 13.17 6.02 -14.75
N THR A 84 11.90 5.99 -15.18
CA THR A 84 11.57 6.01 -16.61
C THR A 84 12.04 7.29 -17.27
N GLY A 85 11.87 8.45 -16.62
CA GLY A 85 12.31 9.75 -17.12
C GLY A 85 13.84 9.86 -17.21
N LEU A 86 14.55 9.55 -16.12
CA LEU A 86 16.02 9.63 -16.06
C LEU A 86 16.69 8.66 -17.04
N LEU A 87 16.18 7.44 -17.17
CA LEU A 87 16.75 6.42 -18.04
C LEU A 87 16.45 6.67 -19.52
N LYS A 88 15.36 7.40 -19.85
CA LYS A 88 15.06 7.83 -21.23
C LYS A 88 15.96 8.93 -21.76
N VAL A 89 16.49 9.81 -20.88
CA VAL A 89 17.27 10.99 -21.27
C VAL A 89 18.71 10.64 -21.70
N LYS A 90 19.13 9.37 -21.59
CA LYS A 90 20.42 8.88 -22.10
C LYS A 90 20.39 8.45 -23.58
N ILE A 91 19.46 9.00 -24.37
CA ILE A 91 19.47 8.90 -25.84
C ILE A 91 19.95 10.22 -26.41
#